data_AF-A0A182SRH3-F1
#
_entry.id   AF-A0A182SRH3-F1
#
_cell.length_a   1.000
_cell.length_b   1.000
_cell.length_c   1.000
_cell.angle_alpha   90.00
_cell.angle_beta   90.00
_cell.angle_gamma   90.00
#
_symmetry.space_group_name_H-M   'P 1'
#
loop_
_entity.id
_entity.type
_entity.pdbx_description
1 polymer ?
#
loop_
_entity_poly.entity_id
_entity_poly.type
_entity_poly.pdbx_seq_one_letter_code
_entity_poly.pdbx_strand_id
1 'polypeptide(L)'
;MIDDGKISNDMSATYLEALNMLKRRANTDQQTTIQQIVNIVQLRTEFGLSVCCLSYGNPTARAGLLLSGIRSILHKLQNTRDQFLDLMLGAMRRLSSLLGIKLLDCLYEVMALLKNVHLSCLLAGQLAELADLRQPGVFRSVQRIVSLLLVQQMQSMQSNDCYAWLDDPLTFPVCLELLNQATTDCPKEVAVRLELLRWIQLGARYYPVAVGEEFGKRTTIPEMVFSAMYEQLADDGATKQNGINGTVPPKDVKRESLSTFDIVNDDFDQVSVPRNRHVQEQETIVHCVGLALQMVLLRLKGDAQSCGTFAHLLTLIGHLDEVAVSTAFQTTLDGLIRAKQYPPVIGIVHMLRSYQSTVGLLIPTPYTENVCRKAIKYMLSQKEPNYSSAIMTLFTCEQRDACLEYLRTNLTNESQRVALHTMLEFYHFTIGQEGKAVEERNQRLRYTLFYELCKLDPSLKAKKSFIFHSQSDLMKELKQKVISVELLRKLSDAFGWDYQQMLVSQVITLLGQQELTFTVRTEPYGQETVIVHQRAETIMAQVQPYLAEIDNHLLLCAKLTKYMELANGYFYEQYCCILEILGQYSE
;
A
#
# COMPACT_ATOMS: atom_id res chain seq x y z
N MET A 1 -62.06 -8.74 -7.60
CA MET A 1 -60.90 -8.98 -8.50
C MET A 1 -59.58 -8.54 -7.88
N ILE A 2 -59.49 -7.35 -7.28
CA ILE A 2 -58.22 -6.83 -6.76
C ILE A 2 -57.80 -7.51 -5.45
N ASP A 3 -58.70 -7.93 -4.57
CA ASP A 3 -58.24 -8.44 -3.26
C ASP A 3 -57.99 -9.97 -3.17
N ASP A 4 -58.49 -10.80 -4.11
CA ASP A 4 -58.29 -12.27 -4.06
C ASP A 4 -58.30 -13.00 -5.43
N GLY A 5 -58.28 -12.27 -6.56
CA GLY A 5 -58.42 -12.87 -7.89
C GLY A 5 -57.08 -13.22 -8.57
N LYS A 6 -56.87 -14.50 -8.93
CA LYS A 6 -55.87 -14.88 -9.93
C LYS A 6 -56.33 -14.39 -11.31
N ILE A 7 -55.66 -13.38 -11.85
CA ILE A 7 -55.89 -12.92 -13.23
C ILE A 7 -55.08 -13.82 -14.17
N SER A 8 -55.71 -14.43 -15.17
CA SER A 8 -54.99 -15.20 -16.19
C SER A 8 -54.11 -14.28 -17.03
N ASN A 9 -52.95 -14.76 -17.49
CA ASN A 9 -51.98 -13.95 -18.24
C ASN A 9 -52.58 -13.32 -19.52
N ASP A 10 -53.56 -13.97 -20.15
CA ASP A 10 -54.20 -13.46 -21.38
C ASP A 10 -55.17 -12.30 -21.13
N MET A 11 -55.76 -12.21 -19.93
CA MET A 11 -56.69 -11.13 -19.56
C MET A 11 -55.99 -9.95 -18.87
N SER A 12 -54.76 -10.14 -18.38
CA SER A 12 -54.02 -9.11 -17.65
C SER A 12 -53.53 -7.97 -18.54
N ALA A 13 -53.09 -8.26 -19.76
CA ALA A 13 -52.64 -7.25 -20.72
C ALA A 13 -53.77 -6.29 -21.11
N THR A 14 -54.93 -6.84 -21.49
CA THR A 14 -56.14 -6.08 -21.83
C THR A 14 -56.63 -5.26 -20.64
N TYR A 15 -56.56 -5.81 -19.42
CA TYR A 15 -56.94 -5.11 -18.19
C TYR A 15 -55.98 -3.95 -17.87
N LEU A 16 -54.67 -4.14 -18.02
CA LEU A 16 -53.68 -3.09 -17.84
C LEU A 16 -53.84 -1.96 -18.87
N GLU A 17 -54.14 -2.30 -20.13
CA GLU A 17 -54.40 -1.33 -21.18
C GLU A 17 -55.65 -0.48 -20.87
N ALA A 18 -56.74 -1.12 -20.43
CA ALA A 18 -57.95 -0.43 -19.99
C ALA A 18 -57.70 0.50 -18.79
N LEU A 19 -56.94 0.05 -17.79
CA LEU A 19 -56.57 0.88 -16.63
C LEU A 19 -55.70 2.08 -17.02
N ASN A 20 -54.76 1.91 -17.96
CA ASN A 20 -53.94 3.00 -18.47
C ASN A 20 -54.75 4.03 -19.28
N MET A 21 -55.74 3.58 -20.06
CA MET A 21 -56.69 4.47 -20.75
C MET A 21 -57.56 5.26 -19.75
N LEU A 22 -58.03 4.60 -18.68
CA LEU A 22 -58.77 5.24 -17.60
C LEU A 22 -57.92 6.27 -16.86
N LYS A 23 -56.66 5.95 -16.55
CA LYS A 23 -55.71 6.86 -15.90
C LYS A 23 -55.59 8.19 -16.67
N ARG A 24 -55.48 8.14 -18.00
CA ARG A 24 -55.35 9.35 -18.85
C ARG A 24 -56.57 10.28 -18.80
N ARG A 25 -57.72 9.79 -18.37
CA ARG A 25 -59.00 10.53 -18.33
C ARG A 25 -59.44 10.91 -16.91
N ALA A 26 -58.68 10.50 -15.89
CA ALA A 26 -59.03 10.66 -14.49
C ALA A 26 -58.39 11.91 -13.86
N ASN A 27 -58.98 12.42 -12.77
CA ASN A 27 -58.41 13.52 -11.99
C ASN A 27 -57.15 13.06 -11.21
N THR A 28 -56.31 13.99 -10.73
CA THR A 28 -55.02 13.69 -10.09
C THR A 28 -55.09 12.65 -8.97
N ASP A 29 -56.08 12.71 -8.07
CA ASP A 29 -56.24 11.75 -6.97
C ASP A 29 -56.71 10.37 -7.45
N GLN A 30 -57.46 10.33 -8.54
CA GLN A 30 -57.87 9.09 -9.18
C GLN A 30 -56.71 8.48 -9.98
N GLN A 31 -55.83 9.30 -10.57
CA GLN A 31 -54.65 8.84 -11.29
C GLN A 31 -53.65 8.11 -10.37
N THR A 32 -53.46 8.60 -9.14
CA THR A 32 -52.59 7.95 -8.15
C THR A 32 -53.17 6.60 -7.73
N THR A 33 -54.48 6.55 -7.46
CA THR A 33 -55.19 5.31 -7.10
C THR A 33 -55.16 4.29 -8.24
N ILE A 34 -55.43 4.72 -9.48
CA ILE A 34 -55.35 3.85 -10.66
C ILE A 34 -53.91 3.35 -10.87
N GLN A 35 -52.90 4.21 -10.66
CA GLN A 35 -51.50 3.78 -10.75
C GLN A 35 -51.13 2.72 -9.71
N GLN A 36 -51.64 2.83 -8.49
CA GLN A 36 -51.43 1.80 -7.46
C GLN A 36 -52.03 0.45 -7.90
N ILE A 37 -53.23 0.46 -8.48
CA ILE A 37 -53.87 -0.76 -9.00
C ILE A 37 -53.04 -1.34 -10.15
N VAL A 38 -52.56 -0.50 -11.07
CA VAL A 38 -51.66 -0.92 -12.17
C VAL A 38 -50.40 -1.57 -11.60
N ASN A 39 -49.76 -0.95 -10.60
CA ASN A 39 -48.56 -1.51 -9.97
C ASN A 39 -48.84 -2.86 -9.31
N ILE A 40 -49.95 -3.01 -8.58
CA ILE A 40 -50.35 -4.27 -7.93
C ILE A 40 -50.55 -5.39 -8.96
N VAL A 41 -51.23 -5.08 -10.07
CA VAL A 41 -51.46 -6.06 -11.15
C VAL A 41 -50.13 -6.48 -11.77
N GLN A 42 -49.25 -5.52 -12.09
CA GLN A 42 -47.92 -5.82 -12.65
C GLN A 42 -47.05 -6.64 -11.69
N LEU A 43 -47.06 -6.34 -10.39
CA LEU A 43 -46.36 -7.13 -9.37
C LEU A 43 -46.85 -8.58 -9.30
N ARG A 44 -48.16 -8.81 -9.47
CA ARG A 44 -48.75 -10.16 -9.51
C ARG A 44 -48.38 -10.90 -10.79
N THR A 45 -48.49 -10.26 -11.94
CA THR A 45 -48.36 -10.94 -13.24
C THR A 45 -46.90 -11.15 -13.63
N GLU A 46 -46.04 -10.18 -13.37
CA GLU A 46 -44.63 -10.21 -13.80
C GLU A 46 -43.73 -10.90 -12.78
N PHE A 47 -44.01 -10.69 -11.49
CA PHE A 47 -43.17 -11.20 -10.40
C PHE A 47 -43.84 -12.31 -9.59
N GLY A 48 -45.09 -12.67 -9.89
CA GLY A 48 -45.82 -13.75 -9.19
C GLY A 48 -46.15 -13.43 -7.73
N LEU A 49 -46.19 -12.14 -7.36
CA LEU A 49 -46.34 -11.72 -5.96
C LEU A 49 -47.80 -11.72 -5.51
N SER A 50 -48.05 -12.18 -4.28
CA SER A 50 -49.36 -12.03 -3.63
C SER A 50 -49.47 -10.65 -2.96
N VAL A 51 -49.85 -9.64 -3.73
CA VAL A 51 -49.93 -8.24 -3.27
C VAL A 51 -51.39 -7.79 -3.21
N CYS A 52 -51.93 -7.36 -2.07
CA CYS A 52 -53.23 -6.67 -1.99
C CYS A 52 -53.05 -5.17 -1.71
N CYS A 53 -54.14 -4.39 -1.78
CA CYS A 53 -54.09 -2.94 -1.51
C CYS A 53 -53.55 -2.63 -0.10
N LEU A 54 -53.93 -3.44 0.90
CA LEU A 54 -53.46 -3.30 2.28
C LEU A 54 -51.94 -3.57 2.41
N SER A 55 -51.44 -4.64 1.77
CA SER A 55 -50.02 -4.97 1.81
C SER A 55 -49.16 -3.97 1.02
N TYR A 56 -49.71 -3.39 -0.05
CA TYR A 56 -49.03 -2.36 -0.83
C TYR A 56 -48.94 -1.02 -0.06
N GLY A 57 -49.99 -0.64 0.67
CA GLY A 57 -49.99 0.59 1.48
C GLY A 57 -49.07 0.52 2.70
N ASN A 58 -48.82 -0.66 3.26
CA ASN A 58 -48.03 -0.83 4.46
C ASN A 58 -46.51 -0.95 4.17
N PRO A 59 -45.64 -0.07 4.71
CA PRO A 59 -44.20 -0.12 4.47
C PRO A 59 -43.51 -1.42 4.93
N THR A 60 -43.94 -2.04 6.03
CA THR A 60 -43.33 -3.30 6.50
C THR A 60 -43.72 -4.47 5.59
N ALA A 61 -44.98 -4.51 5.15
CA ALA A 61 -45.44 -5.50 4.18
C ALA A 61 -44.73 -5.34 2.82
N ARG A 62 -44.47 -4.10 2.39
CA ARG A 62 -43.67 -3.83 1.17
C ARG A 62 -42.24 -4.36 1.25
N ALA A 63 -41.59 -4.32 2.42
CA ALA A 63 -40.28 -4.94 2.60
C ALA A 63 -40.33 -6.47 2.46
N GLY A 64 -41.37 -7.11 3.00
CA GLY A 64 -41.61 -8.55 2.79
C GLY A 64 -41.86 -8.89 1.31
N LEU A 65 -42.67 -8.08 0.63
CA LEU A 65 -42.94 -8.24 -0.81
C LEU A 65 -41.69 -8.04 -1.67
N LEU A 66 -40.80 -7.13 -1.29
CA LEU A 66 -39.51 -6.94 -1.94
C LEU A 66 -38.67 -8.22 -1.89
N LEU A 67 -38.51 -8.82 -0.70
CA LEU A 67 -37.74 -10.06 -0.53
C LEU A 67 -38.36 -11.23 -1.32
N SER A 68 -39.69 -11.37 -1.29
CA SER A 68 -40.40 -12.35 -2.13
C SER A 68 -40.18 -12.10 -3.63
N GLY A 69 -40.16 -10.84 -4.04
CA GLY A 69 -39.91 -10.43 -5.43
C GLY A 69 -38.50 -10.76 -5.88
N ILE A 70 -37.51 -10.46 -5.03
CA ILE A 70 -36.10 -10.81 -5.26
C ILE A 70 -35.96 -12.33 -5.43
N ARG A 71 -36.54 -13.13 -4.53
CA ARG A 71 -36.50 -14.61 -4.63
C ARG A 71 -37.16 -15.13 -5.89
N SER A 72 -38.31 -14.58 -6.28
CA SER A 72 -38.99 -14.93 -7.54
C SER A 72 -38.12 -14.64 -8.77
N ILE A 73 -37.45 -13.49 -8.78
CA ILE A 73 -36.51 -13.11 -9.86
C ILE A 73 -35.32 -14.06 -9.89
N LEU A 74 -34.68 -14.32 -8.75
CA LEU A 74 -33.56 -15.26 -8.68
C LEU A 74 -33.98 -16.66 -9.18
N HIS A 75 -35.15 -17.17 -8.78
CA HIS A 75 -35.65 -18.45 -9.28
C HIS A 75 -35.84 -18.45 -10.80
N LYS A 76 -36.33 -17.36 -11.40
CA LYS A 76 -36.47 -17.25 -12.87
C LYS A 76 -35.13 -17.22 -13.60
N LEU A 77 -34.09 -16.70 -12.96
CA LEU A 77 -32.75 -16.54 -13.54
C LEU A 77 -31.82 -17.74 -13.32
N GLN A 78 -32.29 -18.80 -12.66
CA GLN A 78 -31.48 -19.97 -12.29
C GLN A 78 -30.78 -20.65 -13.48
N ASN A 79 -31.31 -20.51 -14.69
CA ASN A 79 -30.77 -21.14 -15.89
C ASN A 79 -30.14 -20.13 -16.88
N THR A 80 -29.95 -18.86 -16.48
CA THR A 80 -29.49 -17.78 -17.37
C THR A 80 -28.22 -17.13 -16.85
N ARG A 81 -27.15 -17.92 -16.66
CA ARG A 81 -25.87 -17.46 -16.09
C ARG A 81 -25.24 -16.30 -16.85
N ASP A 82 -25.10 -16.43 -18.17
CA ASP A 82 -24.30 -15.48 -18.98
C ASP A 82 -24.96 -14.10 -19.10
N GLN A 83 -26.27 -14.00 -18.87
CA GLN A 83 -27.04 -12.74 -18.87
C GLN A 83 -27.54 -12.36 -17.47
N PHE A 84 -27.07 -13.05 -16.43
CA PHE A 84 -27.63 -12.95 -15.09
C PHE A 84 -27.62 -11.52 -14.55
N LEU A 85 -26.49 -10.81 -14.66
CA LEU A 85 -26.35 -9.46 -14.12
C LEU A 85 -27.30 -8.47 -14.80
N ASP A 86 -27.35 -8.45 -16.13
CA ASP A 86 -28.19 -7.53 -16.89
C ASP A 86 -29.69 -7.77 -16.62
N LEU A 87 -30.10 -9.04 -16.65
CA LEU A 87 -31.49 -9.42 -16.39
C LEU A 87 -31.88 -9.13 -14.93
N MET A 88 -30.99 -9.39 -13.97
CA MET A 88 -31.24 -9.09 -12.57
C MET A 88 -31.35 -7.59 -12.34
N LEU A 89 -30.43 -6.77 -12.86
CA LEU A 89 -30.48 -5.31 -12.73
C LEU A 89 -31.74 -4.72 -13.37
N GLY A 90 -32.12 -5.20 -14.56
CA GLY A 90 -33.35 -4.80 -15.24
C GLY A 90 -34.60 -5.16 -14.42
N ALA A 91 -34.67 -6.38 -13.88
CA ALA A 91 -35.77 -6.83 -13.04
C ALA A 91 -35.85 -6.05 -11.72
N MET A 92 -34.71 -5.72 -11.09
CA MET A 92 -34.63 -4.92 -9.87
C MET A 92 -35.08 -3.47 -10.06
N ARG A 93 -34.70 -2.83 -11.17
CA ARG A 93 -35.21 -1.50 -11.53
C ARG A 93 -36.74 -1.50 -11.66
N ARG A 94 -37.28 -2.54 -12.28
CA ARG A 94 -38.73 -2.68 -12.46
C ARG A 94 -39.44 -2.95 -11.14
N LEU A 95 -38.95 -3.90 -10.34
CA LEU A 95 -39.51 -4.25 -9.03
C LEU A 95 -39.49 -3.05 -8.07
N SER A 96 -38.36 -2.34 -7.98
CA SER A 96 -38.21 -1.15 -7.13
C SER A 96 -39.19 -0.03 -7.52
N SER A 97 -39.33 0.24 -8.82
CA SER A 97 -40.29 1.22 -9.34
C SER A 97 -41.74 0.85 -9.03
N LEU A 98 -42.11 -0.43 -9.12
CA LEU A 98 -43.47 -0.88 -8.88
C LEU A 98 -43.83 -0.88 -7.39
N LEU A 99 -42.89 -1.21 -6.51
CA LEU A 99 -43.09 -1.18 -5.04
C LEU A 99 -42.93 0.22 -4.43
N GLY A 100 -42.41 1.18 -5.19
CA GLY A 100 -42.07 2.52 -4.70
C GLY A 100 -40.95 2.49 -3.66
N ILE A 101 -39.95 1.63 -3.85
CA ILE A 101 -38.75 1.50 -3.02
C ILE A 101 -37.56 2.05 -3.81
N LYS A 102 -36.60 2.71 -3.13
CA LYS A 102 -35.39 3.19 -3.81
C LYS A 102 -34.60 2.01 -4.37
N LEU A 103 -34.12 2.16 -5.61
CA LEU A 103 -33.31 1.12 -6.29
C LEU A 103 -32.10 0.67 -5.44
N LEU A 104 -31.43 1.61 -4.78
CA LEU A 104 -30.27 1.29 -3.93
C LEU A 104 -30.63 0.42 -2.73
N ASP A 105 -31.80 0.65 -2.10
CA ASP A 105 -32.26 -0.19 -1.00
C ASP A 105 -32.66 -1.59 -1.52
N CYS A 106 -33.25 -1.67 -2.72
CA CYS A 106 -33.54 -2.94 -3.39
C CYS A 106 -32.25 -3.74 -3.68
N LEU A 107 -31.23 -3.10 -4.23
CA LEU A 107 -29.94 -3.73 -4.53
C LEU A 107 -29.18 -4.14 -3.26
N TYR A 108 -29.27 -3.35 -2.19
CA TYR A 108 -28.76 -3.74 -0.88
C TYR A 108 -29.37 -5.07 -0.42
N GLU A 109 -30.69 -5.25 -0.51
CA GLU A 109 -31.35 -6.50 -0.08
C GLU A 109 -30.93 -7.69 -0.96
N VAL A 110 -30.67 -7.48 -2.26
CA VAL A 110 -30.10 -8.52 -3.13
C VAL A 110 -28.71 -8.92 -2.64
N MET A 111 -27.80 -7.95 -2.47
CA MET A 111 -26.44 -8.20 -1.99
C MET A 111 -26.42 -8.91 -0.63
N ALA A 112 -27.32 -8.52 0.27
CA ALA A 112 -27.47 -9.11 1.59
C ALA A 112 -27.98 -10.55 1.53
N LEU A 113 -28.90 -10.85 0.60
CA LEU A 113 -29.44 -12.19 0.38
C LEU A 113 -28.40 -13.13 -0.25
N LEU A 114 -27.61 -12.64 -1.22
CA LEU A 114 -26.62 -13.45 -1.94
C LEU A 114 -25.38 -13.80 -1.11
N LYS A 115 -25.04 -12.99 -0.10
CA LYS A 115 -23.91 -13.21 0.83
C LYS A 115 -22.55 -13.47 0.15
N ASN A 116 -22.36 -13.02 -1.09
CA ASN A 116 -21.14 -13.23 -1.86
C ASN A 116 -20.46 -11.89 -2.18
N VAL A 117 -19.24 -11.68 -1.65
CA VAL A 117 -18.54 -10.40 -1.80
C VAL A 117 -18.23 -10.05 -3.24
N HIS A 118 -17.88 -11.02 -4.09
CA HIS A 118 -17.58 -10.77 -5.50
C HIS A 118 -18.82 -10.30 -6.25
N LEU A 119 -19.96 -11.00 -6.10
CA LEU A 119 -21.23 -10.59 -6.72
C LEU A 119 -21.72 -9.25 -6.20
N SER A 120 -21.61 -9.02 -4.89
CA SER A 120 -21.98 -7.74 -4.30
C SER A 120 -21.10 -6.60 -4.82
N CYS A 121 -19.79 -6.82 -4.96
CA CYS A 121 -18.89 -5.85 -5.57
C CYS A 121 -19.25 -5.60 -7.03
N LEU A 122 -19.52 -6.64 -7.82
CA LEU A 122 -19.99 -6.55 -9.21
C LEU A 122 -21.24 -5.68 -9.36
N LEU A 123 -22.22 -5.86 -8.48
CA LEU A 123 -23.43 -5.04 -8.48
C LEU A 123 -23.14 -3.60 -8.01
N ALA A 124 -22.26 -3.45 -7.02
CA ALA A 124 -21.93 -2.16 -6.43
C ALA A 124 -21.17 -1.25 -7.41
N GLY A 125 -20.25 -1.78 -8.20
CA GLY A 125 -19.52 -0.98 -9.18
C GLY A 125 -20.37 -0.49 -10.36
N GLN A 126 -21.54 -1.10 -10.62
CA GLN A 126 -22.49 -0.61 -11.62
C GLN A 126 -23.34 0.57 -11.11
N LEU A 127 -23.43 0.78 -9.79
CA LEU A 127 -24.40 1.73 -9.19
C LEU A 127 -24.29 3.16 -9.71
N ALA A 128 -23.07 3.61 -10.02
CA ALA A 128 -22.81 4.95 -10.58
C ALA A 128 -23.52 5.18 -11.92
N GLU A 129 -23.71 4.12 -12.72
CA GLU A 129 -24.42 4.16 -13.99
C GLU A 129 -25.93 3.97 -13.82
N LEU A 130 -26.36 3.30 -12.75
CA LEU A 130 -27.76 2.96 -12.52
C LEU A 130 -28.54 4.05 -11.78
N ALA A 131 -27.87 4.88 -10.98
CA ALA A 131 -28.49 5.90 -10.14
C ALA A 131 -27.57 7.11 -9.95
N ASP A 132 -28.16 8.30 -9.83
CA ASP A 132 -27.42 9.52 -9.49
C ASP A 132 -27.10 9.54 -7.99
N LEU A 133 -25.86 9.15 -7.66
CA LEU A 133 -25.38 9.06 -6.28
C LEU A 133 -25.19 10.43 -5.60
N ARG A 134 -25.22 11.53 -6.36
CA ARG A 134 -25.07 12.89 -5.84
C ARG A 134 -26.40 13.47 -5.34
N GLN A 135 -27.53 12.78 -5.54
CA GLN A 135 -28.83 13.28 -5.12
C GLN A 135 -28.94 13.38 -3.60
N PRO A 136 -29.60 14.43 -3.07
CA PRO A 136 -29.86 14.57 -1.65
C PRO A 136 -30.58 13.36 -1.06
N GLY A 137 -30.11 12.86 0.09
CA GLY A 137 -30.72 11.73 0.79
C GLY A 137 -30.42 10.34 0.22
N VAL A 138 -29.46 10.23 -0.70
CA VAL A 138 -28.92 8.94 -1.21
C VAL A 138 -27.80 8.38 -0.33
N PHE A 139 -27.04 9.26 0.35
CA PHE A 139 -25.87 8.87 1.14
C PHE A 139 -26.14 7.72 2.12
N ARG A 140 -27.28 7.72 2.82
CA ARG A 140 -27.64 6.66 3.77
C ARG A 140 -27.72 5.27 3.10
N SER A 141 -28.26 5.17 1.90
CA SER A 141 -28.33 3.89 1.17
C SER A 141 -26.94 3.46 0.69
N VAL A 142 -26.10 4.40 0.26
CA VAL A 142 -24.69 4.12 -0.10
C VAL A 142 -23.89 3.65 1.11
N GLN A 143 -24.03 4.32 2.26
CA GLN A 143 -23.40 3.93 3.52
C GLN A 143 -23.78 2.49 3.90
N ARG A 144 -25.05 2.09 3.70
CA ARG A 144 -25.52 0.72 3.95
C ARG A 144 -24.80 -0.30 3.07
N ILE A 145 -24.74 -0.03 1.76
CA ILE A 145 -24.05 -0.89 0.79
C ILE A 145 -22.55 -1.01 1.13
N VAL A 146 -21.88 0.11 1.39
CA VAL A 146 -20.45 0.12 1.76
C VAL A 146 -20.22 -0.68 3.04
N SER A 147 -21.09 -0.55 4.04
CA SER A 147 -20.98 -1.32 5.28
C SER A 147 -21.13 -2.83 5.04
N LEU A 148 -22.09 -3.21 4.19
CA LEU A 148 -22.33 -4.60 3.82
C LEU A 148 -21.13 -5.21 3.08
N LEU A 149 -20.57 -4.48 2.11
CA LEU A 149 -19.40 -4.92 1.35
C LEU A 149 -18.19 -5.14 2.26
N LEU A 150 -17.94 -4.23 3.21
CA LEU A 150 -16.87 -4.39 4.20
C LEU A 150 -17.09 -5.62 5.08
N VAL A 151 -18.32 -5.86 5.54
CA VAL A 151 -18.65 -7.05 6.36
C VAL A 151 -18.46 -8.34 5.57
N GLN A 152 -18.95 -8.40 4.34
CA GLN A 152 -18.79 -9.56 3.47
C GLN A 152 -17.31 -9.83 3.16
N GLN A 153 -16.50 -8.79 2.92
CA GLN A 153 -15.06 -8.93 2.75
C GLN A 153 -14.39 -9.52 3.99
N MET A 154 -14.75 -9.02 5.18
CA MET A 154 -14.21 -9.50 6.44
C MET A 154 -14.58 -10.96 6.72
N GLN A 155 -15.79 -11.38 6.37
CA GLN A 155 -16.28 -12.76 6.53
C GLN A 155 -15.67 -13.71 5.49
N SER A 156 -15.61 -13.29 4.23
CA SER A 156 -15.03 -14.07 3.13
C SER A 156 -13.58 -14.47 3.39
N MET A 157 -12.84 -13.65 4.13
CA MET A 157 -11.45 -13.91 4.49
C MET A 157 -11.29 -14.89 5.67
N GLN A 158 -12.38 -15.24 6.36
CA GLN A 158 -12.39 -16.23 7.46
C GLN A 158 -12.89 -17.59 6.98
N SER A 159 -13.68 -17.62 5.91
CA SER A 159 -14.22 -18.83 5.27
C SER A 159 -13.30 -19.33 4.17
N ASN A 160 -13.08 -20.64 4.09
CA ASN A 160 -12.43 -21.27 2.94
C ASN A 160 -13.34 -21.37 1.70
N ASP A 161 -14.56 -20.80 1.72
CA ASP A 161 -15.63 -21.15 0.79
C ASP A 161 -15.55 -20.43 -0.58
N CYS A 162 -14.49 -19.68 -0.87
CA CYS A 162 -14.36 -18.86 -2.09
C CYS A 162 -13.33 -19.37 -3.12
N TYR A 163 -13.02 -20.67 -3.15
CA TYR A 163 -12.00 -21.23 -4.05
C TYR A 163 -12.25 -21.01 -5.56
N ALA A 164 -13.51 -20.78 -5.97
CA ALA A 164 -13.87 -20.64 -7.38
C ALA A 164 -13.56 -19.27 -7.99
N TRP A 165 -13.40 -18.21 -7.17
CA TRP A 165 -12.93 -16.91 -7.65
C TRP A 165 -11.42 -16.81 -7.47
N LEU A 166 -10.69 -16.65 -8.58
CA LEU A 166 -9.23 -16.52 -8.58
C LEU A 166 -8.75 -15.08 -8.32
N ASP A 167 -9.60 -14.09 -8.57
CA ASP A 167 -9.28 -12.65 -8.52
C ASP A 167 -9.86 -11.96 -7.28
N ASP A 168 -9.15 -10.97 -6.73
CA ASP A 168 -9.63 -10.13 -5.61
C ASP A 168 -10.97 -9.45 -5.93
N PRO A 169 -11.95 -9.38 -5.00
CA PRO A 169 -13.28 -8.79 -5.26
C PRO A 169 -13.28 -7.28 -5.52
N LEU A 170 -12.16 -6.57 -5.27
CA LEU A 170 -12.00 -5.12 -5.42
C LEU A 170 -12.90 -4.30 -4.47
N THR A 171 -13.25 -4.88 -3.31
CA THR A 171 -14.14 -4.27 -2.31
C THR A 171 -13.72 -2.85 -1.91
N PHE A 172 -12.43 -2.64 -1.62
CA PHE A 172 -11.92 -1.34 -1.19
C PHE A 172 -11.98 -0.27 -2.30
N PRO A 173 -11.50 -0.53 -3.53
CA PRO A 173 -11.71 0.36 -4.68
C PRO A 173 -13.18 0.70 -4.94
N VAL A 174 -14.08 -0.29 -4.94
CA VAL A 174 -15.51 -0.06 -5.20
C VAL A 174 -16.12 0.82 -4.11
N CYS A 175 -15.85 0.52 -2.83
CA CYS A 175 -16.31 1.35 -1.72
C CYS A 175 -15.76 2.78 -1.78
N LEU A 176 -14.51 2.96 -2.24
CA LEU A 176 -13.88 4.28 -2.39
C LEU A 176 -14.65 5.11 -3.42
N GLU A 177 -14.95 4.52 -4.58
CA GLU A 177 -15.66 5.21 -5.65
C GLU A 177 -17.08 5.59 -5.22
N LEU A 178 -17.83 4.67 -4.61
CA LEU A 178 -19.17 4.93 -4.11
C LEU A 178 -19.20 6.07 -3.09
N LEU A 179 -18.28 6.09 -2.13
CA LEU A 179 -18.21 7.17 -1.15
C LEU A 179 -17.74 8.49 -1.77
N ASN A 180 -16.85 8.47 -2.76
CA ASN A 180 -16.43 9.69 -3.45
C ASN A 180 -17.58 10.33 -4.23
N GLN A 181 -18.45 9.52 -4.85
CA GLN A 181 -19.61 10.00 -5.59
C GLN A 181 -20.81 10.38 -4.71
N ALA A 182 -20.98 9.76 -3.54
CA ALA A 182 -22.08 10.03 -2.62
C ALA A 182 -21.83 11.28 -1.74
N THR A 183 -21.79 12.46 -2.37
CA THR A 183 -21.65 13.74 -1.68
C THR A 183 -22.94 14.15 -0.96
N THR A 184 -22.81 14.78 0.20
CA THR A 184 -23.93 15.24 1.03
C THR A 184 -23.57 16.54 1.72
N ASP A 185 -24.54 17.44 1.86
CA ASP A 185 -24.40 18.72 2.56
C ASP A 185 -24.66 18.60 4.07
N CYS A 186 -25.12 17.43 4.53
CA CYS A 186 -25.40 17.19 5.94
C CYS A 186 -24.10 16.97 6.73
N PRO A 187 -23.74 17.82 7.71
CA PRO A 187 -22.45 17.71 8.42
C PRO A 187 -22.23 16.37 9.12
N LYS A 188 -23.31 15.76 9.65
CA LYS A 188 -23.24 14.43 10.30
C LYS A 188 -22.91 13.33 9.29
N GLU A 189 -23.52 13.38 8.12
CA GLU A 189 -23.26 12.41 7.05
C GLU A 189 -21.86 12.61 6.44
N VAL A 190 -21.40 13.86 6.31
CA VAL A 190 -20.01 14.17 5.92
C VAL A 190 -19.01 13.56 6.90
N ALA A 191 -19.23 13.69 8.21
CA ALA A 191 -18.35 13.09 9.22
C ALA A 191 -18.30 11.56 9.10
N VAL A 192 -19.46 10.91 8.93
CA VAL A 192 -19.55 9.46 8.69
C VAL A 192 -18.81 9.05 7.42
N ARG A 193 -19.00 9.80 6.33
CA ARG A 193 -18.34 9.57 5.04
C ARG A 193 -16.82 9.64 5.16
N LEU A 194 -16.30 10.71 5.78
CA LEU A 194 -14.87 10.92 5.95
C LEU A 194 -14.24 9.81 6.80
N GLU A 195 -14.93 9.35 7.84
CA GLU A 195 -14.43 8.28 8.69
C GLU A 195 -14.38 6.93 7.95
N LEU A 196 -15.41 6.60 7.17
CA LEU A 196 -15.38 5.40 6.33
C LEU A 196 -14.31 5.49 5.24
N LEU A 197 -14.17 6.66 4.59
CA LEU A 197 -13.13 6.92 3.59
C LEU A 197 -11.74 6.71 4.17
N ARG A 198 -11.49 7.09 5.43
CA ARG A 198 -10.20 6.90 6.10
C ARG A 198 -9.78 5.43 6.16
N TRP A 199 -10.71 4.54 6.52
CA TRP A 199 -10.50 3.08 6.51
C TRP A 199 -10.37 2.52 5.09
N ILE A 200 -11.22 2.98 4.18
CA ILE A 200 -11.26 2.46 2.82
C ILE A 200 -10.01 2.85 2.03
N GLN A 201 -9.55 4.09 2.15
CA GLN A 201 -8.31 4.57 1.53
C GLN A 201 -7.08 3.82 2.02
N LEU A 202 -7.09 3.37 3.28
CA LEU A 202 -6.00 2.57 3.85
C LEU A 202 -5.79 1.26 3.07
N GLY A 203 -6.86 0.59 2.66
CA GLY A 203 -6.80 -0.61 1.82
C GLY A 203 -6.66 -0.30 0.32
N ALA A 204 -7.42 0.68 -0.20
CA ALA A 204 -7.51 0.97 -1.62
C ALA A 204 -6.17 1.44 -2.23
N ARG A 205 -5.32 2.14 -1.48
CA ARG A 205 -4.02 2.64 -1.97
C ARG A 205 -3.01 1.56 -2.36
N TYR A 206 -3.26 0.31 -2.00
CA TYR A 206 -2.42 -0.83 -2.36
C TYR A 206 -2.90 -1.57 -3.61
N TYR A 207 -3.99 -1.10 -4.21
CA TYR A 207 -4.44 -1.53 -5.51
C TYR A 207 -3.74 -0.72 -6.61
N PRO A 208 -3.43 -1.32 -7.77
CA PRO A 208 -2.91 -0.57 -8.91
C PRO A 208 -3.92 0.47 -9.42
N VAL A 209 -3.42 1.57 -9.99
CA VAL A 209 -4.23 2.73 -10.40
C VAL A 209 -5.28 2.37 -11.48
N ALA A 210 -5.07 1.30 -12.25
CA ALA A 210 -5.95 0.85 -13.34
C ALA A 210 -7.12 -0.05 -12.91
N VAL A 211 -7.33 -0.26 -11.61
CA VAL A 211 -8.34 -1.24 -11.11
C VAL A 211 -9.78 -0.88 -11.47
N GLY A 212 -10.08 0.41 -11.68
CA GLY A 212 -11.39 0.84 -12.20
C GLY A 212 -11.69 0.28 -13.60
N GLU A 213 -10.68 0.15 -14.46
CA GLU A 213 -10.82 -0.41 -15.82
C GLU A 213 -10.96 -1.94 -15.82
N GLU A 214 -10.40 -2.61 -14.80
CA GLU A 214 -10.54 -4.07 -14.66
C GLU A 214 -11.96 -4.48 -14.29
N PHE A 215 -12.67 -3.64 -13.55
CA PHE A 215 -14.01 -3.95 -13.09
C PHE A 215 -15.02 -4.06 -14.25
N GLY A 216 -14.92 -3.16 -15.24
CA GLY A 216 -15.77 -3.21 -16.45
C GLY A 216 -15.55 -4.45 -17.32
N LYS A 217 -14.47 -5.21 -17.10
CA LYS A 217 -14.17 -6.45 -17.82
C LYS A 217 -14.75 -7.69 -17.12
N ARG A 218 -15.21 -7.57 -15.87
CA ARG A 218 -15.73 -8.68 -15.07
C ARG A 218 -17.26 -8.74 -15.17
N THR A 219 -17.76 -9.28 -16.27
CA THR A 219 -19.22 -9.40 -16.52
C THR A 219 -19.75 -10.82 -16.37
N THR A 220 -18.87 -11.83 -16.39
CA THR A 220 -19.24 -13.24 -16.33
C THR A 220 -19.00 -13.85 -14.94
N ILE A 221 -19.98 -14.59 -14.44
CA ILE A 221 -19.91 -15.28 -13.15
C ILE A 221 -19.43 -16.73 -13.39
N PRO A 222 -18.40 -17.22 -12.69
CA PRO A 222 -17.96 -18.61 -12.78
C PRO A 222 -19.09 -19.58 -12.43
N GLU A 223 -19.15 -20.71 -13.12
CA GLU A 223 -20.22 -21.71 -12.95
C GLU A 223 -20.35 -22.21 -11.52
N MET A 224 -19.23 -22.59 -10.91
CA MET A 224 -19.19 -23.11 -9.54
C MET A 224 -19.76 -22.10 -8.53
N VAL A 225 -19.47 -20.81 -8.73
CA VAL A 225 -20.00 -19.73 -7.88
C VAL A 225 -21.49 -19.59 -8.07
N PHE A 226 -21.93 -19.60 -9.33
CA PHE A 226 -23.33 -19.45 -9.69
C PHE A 226 -24.16 -20.62 -9.12
N SER A 227 -23.68 -21.86 -9.24
CA SER A 227 -24.33 -23.04 -8.66
C SER A 227 -24.36 -22.99 -7.13
N ALA A 228 -23.22 -22.69 -6.48
CA ALA A 228 -23.14 -22.60 -5.02
C ALA A 228 -24.05 -21.51 -4.44
N MET A 229 -24.20 -20.39 -5.14
CA MET A 229 -25.15 -19.32 -4.78
C MET A 229 -26.58 -19.86 -4.70
N TYR A 230 -27.02 -20.65 -5.68
CA TYR A 230 -28.36 -21.23 -5.68
C TYR A 230 -28.55 -22.35 -4.65
N GLU A 231 -27.50 -23.13 -4.36
CA GLU A 231 -27.52 -24.13 -3.29
C GLU A 231 -27.73 -23.45 -1.91
N GLN A 232 -27.00 -22.38 -1.63
CA GLN A 232 -27.16 -21.61 -0.39
C GLN A 232 -28.56 -20.98 -0.27
N LEU A 233 -29.11 -20.48 -1.39
CA LEU A 233 -30.47 -19.92 -1.43
C LEU A 233 -31.55 -21.00 -1.18
N ALA A 234 -31.29 -22.25 -1.55
CA ALA A 234 -32.19 -23.38 -1.29
C ALA A 234 -32.16 -23.79 0.19
N ASP A 235 -30.98 -23.82 0.81
CA ASP A 235 -30.80 -24.16 2.23
C ASP A 235 -31.42 -23.12 3.17
N ASP A 236 -31.30 -21.81 2.87
CA ASP A 236 -31.95 -20.74 3.63
C ASP A 236 -33.50 -20.74 3.47
N GLY A 237 -34.04 -21.48 2.50
CA GLY A 237 -35.47 -21.63 2.23
C GLY A 237 -36.16 -22.76 3.00
N ALA A 238 -35.40 -23.74 3.49
CA ALA A 238 -35.93 -24.82 4.33
C ALA A 238 -36.01 -24.36 5.79
N THR A 239 -37.20 -23.91 6.22
CA THR A 239 -37.52 -23.81 7.65
C THR A 239 -37.07 -25.09 8.36
N LYS A 240 -36.08 -24.98 9.24
CA LYS A 240 -35.67 -26.04 10.19
C LYS A 240 -36.86 -26.38 11.08
N GLN A 241 -37.77 -27.22 10.58
CA GLN A 241 -38.68 -27.96 11.43
C GLN A 241 -37.83 -28.94 12.20
N ASN A 242 -37.76 -28.72 13.52
CA ASN A 242 -37.26 -29.69 14.47
C ASN A 242 -37.99 -31.03 14.26
N GLY A 243 -37.33 -31.93 13.55
CA GLY A 243 -37.74 -33.31 13.36
C GLY A 243 -36.48 -34.15 13.49
N ILE A 244 -36.33 -34.75 14.67
CA ILE A 244 -35.31 -35.76 14.96
C ILE A 244 -35.38 -36.83 13.87
N ASN A 245 -34.35 -36.91 13.03
CA ASN A 245 -33.81 -38.15 12.50
C ASN A 245 -32.45 -37.85 11.87
N GLY A 246 -31.41 -38.40 12.49
CA GLY A 246 -30.03 -38.17 12.12
C GLY A 246 -29.74 -38.65 10.71
N THR A 247 -29.06 -37.80 9.94
CA THR A 247 -28.08 -38.27 8.97
C THR A 247 -26.72 -37.71 9.39
N VAL A 248 -25.80 -38.65 9.52
CA VAL A 248 -24.45 -38.55 10.06
C VAL A 248 -23.65 -37.55 9.20
N PRO A 249 -22.71 -36.76 9.76
CA PRO A 249 -21.78 -35.97 8.96
C PRO A 249 -21.05 -36.90 7.96
N PRO A 250 -20.72 -36.45 6.74
CA PRO A 250 -19.98 -37.29 5.80
C PRO A 250 -18.62 -37.62 6.42
N LYS A 251 -18.49 -38.89 6.82
CA LYS A 251 -17.23 -39.52 7.21
C LYS A 251 -16.30 -39.58 6.01
N ASP A 252 -15.01 -39.32 6.29
CA ASP A 252 -13.83 -39.82 5.61
C ASP A 252 -14.05 -40.36 4.19
N VAL A 253 -13.65 -39.56 3.21
CA VAL A 253 -13.40 -40.02 1.84
C VAL A 253 -12.44 -41.22 1.93
N LYS A 254 -12.98 -42.40 1.63
CA LYS A 254 -12.24 -43.64 1.49
C LYS A 254 -11.09 -43.43 0.52
N ARG A 255 -9.90 -43.78 0.99
CA ARG A 255 -8.70 -44.04 0.18
C ARG A 255 -9.03 -45.10 -0.87
N GLU A 256 -9.29 -44.67 -2.10
CA GLU A 256 -9.33 -45.56 -3.26
C GLU A 256 -7.89 -45.93 -3.62
N SER A 257 -7.61 -47.22 -3.53
CA SER A 257 -6.35 -47.82 -3.94
C SER A 257 -6.26 -47.75 -5.46
N LEU A 258 -5.50 -46.79 -5.99
CA LEU A 258 -5.15 -46.72 -7.40
C LEU A 258 -4.17 -47.85 -7.76
N SER A 259 -4.59 -48.67 -8.71
CA SER A 259 -3.77 -49.63 -9.44
C SER A 259 -2.72 -48.90 -10.29
N THR A 260 -1.47 -49.33 -10.22
CA THR A 260 -0.27 -48.68 -10.80
C THR A 260 -0.16 -48.74 -12.34
N PHE A 261 -1.25 -48.92 -13.08
CA PHE A 261 -1.18 -49.12 -14.54
C PHE A 261 -2.14 -48.30 -15.41
N ASP A 262 -3.03 -47.48 -14.84
CA ASP A 262 -3.81 -46.52 -15.64
C ASP A 262 -3.29 -45.09 -15.47
N ILE A 263 -2.10 -44.84 -16.03
CA ILE A 263 -1.64 -43.47 -16.34
C ILE A 263 -2.16 -43.17 -17.74
N VAL A 264 -3.40 -42.66 -17.82
CA VAL A 264 -3.91 -42.02 -19.02
C VAL A 264 -4.54 -40.69 -18.62
N ASN A 265 -3.70 -39.64 -18.64
CA ASN A 265 -4.03 -38.21 -18.80
C ASN A 265 -5.26 -37.65 -18.04
N ASP A 266 -5.17 -37.50 -16.71
CA ASP A 266 -6.07 -36.62 -15.93
C ASP A 266 -5.35 -35.40 -15.30
N ASP A 267 -4.15 -35.05 -15.80
CA ASP A 267 -3.36 -33.91 -15.31
C ASP A 267 -3.69 -32.56 -15.99
N PHE A 268 -4.92 -32.33 -16.46
CA PHE A 268 -5.25 -31.09 -17.18
C PHE A 268 -6.22 -30.09 -16.52
N ASP A 269 -6.69 -30.27 -15.28
CA ASP A 269 -7.66 -29.31 -14.69
C ASP A 269 -7.35 -28.73 -13.29
N GLN A 270 -6.19 -29.00 -12.68
CA GLN A 270 -5.82 -28.31 -11.42
C GLN A 270 -4.34 -27.91 -11.33
N VAL A 271 -3.79 -27.34 -12.40
CA VAL A 271 -2.60 -26.50 -12.25
C VAL A 271 -3.04 -25.22 -11.55
N SER A 272 -2.90 -25.18 -10.23
CA SER A 272 -2.89 -23.92 -9.48
C SER A 272 -1.72 -23.09 -10.00
N VAL A 273 -2.01 -22.26 -11.00
CA VAL A 273 -1.05 -21.27 -11.52
C VAL A 273 -0.57 -20.48 -10.31
N PRO A 274 0.75 -20.39 -10.04
CA PRO A 274 1.24 -19.68 -8.87
C PRO A 274 0.72 -18.24 -8.95
N ARG A 275 -0.20 -17.88 -8.04
CA ARG A 275 -0.73 -16.51 -7.94
C ARG A 275 0.46 -15.56 -7.89
N ASN A 276 0.44 -14.53 -8.74
CA ASN A 276 1.48 -13.50 -8.75
C ASN A 276 1.73 -13.02 -7.31
N ARG A 277 2.99 -13.05 -6.87
CA ARG A 277 3.39 -12.69 -5.50
C ARG A 277 2.83 -11.33 -5.03
N HIS A 278 2.69 -10.38 -5.95
CA HIS A 278 2.09 -9.08 -5.67
C HIS A 278 0.61 -9.16 -5.27
N VAL A 279 -0.16 -10.07 -5.87
CA VAL A 279 -1.59 -10.28 -5.55
C VAL A 279 -1.74 -10.87 -4.15
N GLN A 280 -0.92 -11.86 -3.79
CA GLN A 280 -0.93 -12.44 -2.44
C GLN A 280 -0.52 -11.43 -1.36
N GLU A 281 0.48 -10.59 -1.65
CA GLU A 281 0.91 -9.52 -0.74
C GLU A 281 -0.22 -8.49 -0.53
N GLN A 282 -0.94 -8.13 -1.59
CA GLN A 282 -2.09 -7.22 -1.53
C GLN A 282 -3.25 -7.82 -0.72
N GLU A 283 -3.65 -9.06 -0.99
CA GLU A 283 -4.70 -9.77 -0.24
C GLU A 283 -4.39 -9.79 1.27
N THR A 284 -3.13 -10.06 1.63
CA THR A 284 -2.68 -10.08 3.02
C THR A 284 -2.79 -8.70 3.69
N ILE A 285 -2.47 -7.62 2.97
CA ILE A 285 -2.62 -6.24 3.47
C ILE A 285 -4.10 -5.93 3.71
N VAL A 286 -4.95 -6.23 2.73
CA VAL A 286 -6.40 -6.01 2.78
C VAL A 286 -7.03 -6.80 3.94
N HIS A 287 -6.62 -8.05 4.12
CA HIS A 287 -7.02 -8.87 5.26
C HIS A 287 -6.64 -8.23 6.59
N CYS A 288 -5.41 -7.74 6.71
CA CYS A 288 -4.93 -7.07 7.93
C CYS A 288 -5.71 -5.77 8.23
N VAL A 289 -6.08 -5.00 7.21
CA VAL A 289 -6.96 -3.81 7.36
C VAL A 289 -8.34 -4.22 7.88
N GLY A 290 -8.92 -5.29 7.34
CA GLY A 290 -10.20 -5.84 7.82
C GLY A 290 -10.14 -6.26 9.29
N LEU A 291 -9.11 -7.01 9.68
CA LEU A 291 -8.88 -7.40 11.08
C LEU A 291 -8.67 -6.20 12.01
N ALA A 292 -7.96 -5.17 11.55
CA ALA A 292 -7.79 -3.93 12.31
C ALA A 292 -9.12 -3.20 12.53
N LEU A 293 -10.00 -3.15 11.52
CA LEU A 293 -11.34 -2.61 11.68
C LEU A 293 -12.17 -3.44 12.68
N GLN A 294 -12.08 -4.76 12.63
CA GLN A 294 -12.74 -5.64 13.62
C GLN A 294 -12.27 -5.37 15.05
N MET A 295 -10.97 -5.12 15.27
CA MET A 295 -10.43 -4.73 16.57
C MET A 295 -11.07 -3.45 17.12
N VAL A 296 -11.30 -2.45 16.26
CA VAL A 296 -12.01 -1.21 16.65
C VAL A 296 -13.47 -1.51 16.95
N LEU A 297 -14.15 -2.26 16.10
CA LEU A 297 -15.56 -2.63 16.27
C LEU A 297 -15.80 -3.42 17.57
N LEU A 298 -14.90 -4.31 17.96
CA LEU A 298 -14.95 -5.05 19.24
C LEU A 298 -15.04 -4.12 20.44
N ARG A 299 -14.27 -3.02 20.45
CA ARG A 299 -14.22 -2.06 21.55
C ARG A 299 -15.41 -1.09 21.56
N LEU A 300 -16.02 -0.85 20.41
CA LEU A 300 -17.20 0.00 20.26
C LEU A 300 -18.51 -0.66 20.71
N LYS A 301 -18.54 -1.99 20.88
CA LYS A 301 -19.76 -2.75 21.24
C LYS A 301 -20.40 -2.37 22.58
N GLY A 302 -19.70 -1.63 23.43
CA GLY A 302 -20.20 -1.21 24.75
C GLY A 302 -21.25 -0.09 24.75
N ASP A 303 -21.43 0.63 23.65
CA ASP A 303 -22.29 1.83 23.63
C ASP A 303 -22.95 2.04 22.24
N ALA A 304 -23.68 1.03 21.76
CA ALA A 304 -24.22 0.95 20.40
C ALA A 304 -25.15 2.12 19.98
N GLN A 305 -25.62 2.95 20.93
CA GLN A 305 -26.44 4.12 20.65
C GLN A 305 -25.63 5.41 20.38
N SER A 306 -24.33 5.46 20.72
CA SER A 306 -23.52 6.69 20.61
C SER A 306 -22.65 6.76 19.34
N CYS A 307 -22.40 5.64 18.65
CA CYS A 307 -21.51 5.59 17.48
C CYS A 307 -22.25 5.58 16.13
N GLY A 308 -22.68 6.76 15.66
CA GLY A 308 -23.44 6.92 14.40
C GLY A 308 -22.74 6.41 13.13
N THR A 309 -21.40 6.39 13.09
CA THR A 309 -20.61 5.91 11.94
C THR A 309 -20.64 4.39 11.78
N PHE A 310 -20.42 3.67 12.87
CA PHE A 310 -20.21 2.21 12.86
C PHE A 310 -21.47 1.40 13.22
N ALA A 311 -22.57 2.07 13.59
CA ALA A 311 -23.81 1.41 14.00
C ALA A 311 -24.25 0.31 13.03
N HIS A 312 -24.27 0.61 11.73
CA HIS A 312 -24.71 -0.37 10.74
C HIS A 312 -23.71 -1.52 10.52
N LEU A 313 -22.40 -1.24 10.54
CA LEU A 313 -21.35 -2.26 10.52
C LEU A 313 -21.48 -3.23 11.71
N LEU A 314 -21.72 -2.69 12.91
CA LEU A 314 -21.92 -3.48 14.13
C LEU A 314 -23.16 -4.38 14.04
N THR A 315 -24.26 -3.89 13.42
CA THR A 315 -25.46 -4.72 13.22
C THR A 315 -25.23 -5.88 12.27
N LEU A 316 -24.40 -5.69 11.24
CA LEU A 316 -24.17 -6.70 10.20
C LEU A 316 -23.12 -7.74 10.59
N ILE A 317 -22.06 -7.32 11.30
CA ILE A 317 -20.95 -8.21 11.63
C ILE A 317 -21.30 -9.25 12.69
N GLY A 318 -22.31 -8.96 13.52
CA GLY A 318 -22.76 -9.86 14.58
C GLY A 318 -21.75 -10.04 15.71
N HIS A 319 -21.76 -11.22 16.33
CA HIS A 319 -20.85 -11.55 17.42
C HIS A 319 -19.43 -11.77 16.88
N LEU A 320 -18.44 -11.18 17.56
CA LEU A 320 -17.02 -11.30 17.20
C LEU A 320 -16.31 -11.88 18.41
N ASP A 321 -15.48 -12.90 18.19
CA ASP A 321 -14.60 -13.45 19.21
C ASP A 321 -13.35 -12.58 19.33
N GLU A 322 -13.19 -11.89 20.47
CA GLU A 322 -12.06 -11.00 20.74
C GLU A 322 -10.71 -11.72 20.65
N VAL A 323 -10.63 -12.97 21.17
CA VAL A 323 -9.37 -13.71 21.21
C VAL A 323 -8.98 -14.14 19.81
N ALA A 324 -9.94 -14.65 19.02
CA ALA A 324 -9.70 -15.07 17.65
C ALA A 324 -9.25 -13.90 16.77
N VAL A 325 -9.97 -12.76 16.81
CA VAL A 325 -9.66 -11.58 16.01
C VAL A 325 -8.31 -10.98 16.40
N SER A 326 -8.03 -10.81 17.70
CA SER A 326 -6.77 -10.25 18.18
C SER A 326 -5.57 -11.13 17.79
N THR A 327 -5.71 -12.46 17.91
CA THR A 327 -4.66 -13.42 17.54
C THR A 327 -4.41 -13.41 16.03
N ALA A 328 -5.47 -13.42 15.22
CA ALA A 328 -5.38 -13.34 13.77
C ALA A 328 -4.74 -12.01 13.32
N PHE A 329 -5.13 -10.90 13.95
CA PHE A 329 -4.58 -9.58 13.68
C PHE A 329 -3.07 -9.53 13.95
N GLN A 330 -2.65 -9.94 15.15
CA GLN A 330 -1.22 -9.96 15.52
C GLN A 330 -0.40 -10.85 14.59
N THR A 331 -0.90 -12.06 14.31
CA THR A 331 -0.22 -13.01 13.42
C THR A 331 -0.04 -12.45 12.01
N THR A 332 -1.08 -11.81 11.46
CA THR A 332 -1.06 -11.21 10.13
C THR A 332 -0.13 -9.99 10.09
N LEU A 333 -0.20 -9.11 11.10
CA LEU A 333 0.64 -7.92 11.18
C LEU A 333 2.13 -8.29 11.32
N ASP A 334 2.46 -9.26 12.17
CA ASP A 334 3.82 -9.78 12.29
C ASP A 334 4.29 -10.46 11.01
N GLY A 335 3.38 -11.13 10.28
CA GLY A 335 3.63 -11.66 8.94
C GLY A 335 4.07 -10.56 7.96
N LEU A 336 3.34 -9.45 7.90
CA LEU A 336 3.68 -8.28 7.09
C LEU A 336 5.02 -7.66 7.48
N ILE A 337 5.31 -7.56 8.80
CA ILE A 337 6.59 -7.05 9.30
C ILE A 337 7.75 -7.97 8.87
N ARG A 338 7.59 -9.29 8.98
CA ARG A 338 8.59 -10.27 8.51
C ARG A 338 8.81 -10.18 7.00
N ALA A 339 7.74 -9.94 6.24
CA ALA A 339 7.80 -9.69 4.80
C ALA A 339 8.36 -8.29 4.43
N LYS A 340 8.75 -7.47 5.42
CA LYS A 340 9.24 -6.09 5.26
C LYS A 340 8.23 -5.12 4.61
N GLN A 341 6.93 -5.41 4.71
CA GLN A 341 5.84 -4.55 4.24
C GLN A 341 5.56 -3.44 5.26
N TYR A 342 6.55 -2.59 5.54
CA TYR A 342 6.44 -1.56 6.58
C TYR A 342 5.45 -0.42 6.28
N PRO A 343 5.34 0.11 5.03
CA PRO A 343 4.37 1.17 4.74
C PRO A 343 2.90 0.82 5.07
N PRO A 344 2.33 -0.34 4.70
CA PRO A 344 1.00 -0.75 5.13
C PRO A 344 0.88 -0.95 6.63
N VAL A 345 1.87 -1.62 7.24
CA VAL A 345 1.91 -1.85 8.70
C VAL A 345 1.80 -0.52 9.46
N ILE A 346 2.59 0.48 9.09
CA ILE A 346 2.58 1.79 9.76
C ILE A 346 1.24 2.50 9.58
N GLY A 347 0.65 2.43 8.39
CA GLY A 347 -0.69 2.96 8.16
C GLY A 347 -1.74 2.35 9.08
N ILE A 348 -1.74 1.03 9.22
CA ILE A 348 -2.66 0.28 10.10
C ILE A 348 -2.42 0.65 11.57
N VAL A 349 -1.16 0.67 12.00
CA VAL A 349 -0.80 0.99 13.38
C VAL A 349 -1.18 2.43 13.74
N HIS A 350 -0.90 3.41 12.87
CA HIS A 350 -1.34 4.79 13.07
C HIS A 350 -2.86 4.91 13.11
N MET A 351 -3.56 4.15 12.26
CA MET A 351 -5.01 4.12 12.23
C MET A 351 -5.54 3.67 13.60
N LEU A 352 -5.10 2.52 14.09
CA LEU A 352 -5.47 2.00 15.40
C LEU A 352 -5.12 2.96 16.54
N ARG A 353 -3.90 3.54 16.56
CA ARG A 353 -3.51 4.51 17.60
C ARG A 353 -4.46 5.70 17.68
N SER A 354 -4.89 6.23 16.55
CA SER A 354 -5.78 7.39 16.55
C SER A 354 -7.16 7.11 17.17
N TYR A 355 -7.55 5.85 17.28
CA TYR A 355 -8.77 5.43 17.98
C TYR A 355 -8.56 5.17 19.47
N GLN A 356 -7.33 4.98 19.93
CA GLN A 356 -7.07 4.53 21.32
C GLN A 356 -7.55 5.53 22.37
N SER A 357 -7.53 6.83 22.07
CA SER A 357 -8.06 7.87 22.95
C SER A 357 -9.57 7.77 23.15
N THR A 358 -10.30 7.18 22.20
CA THR A 358 -11.77 7.07 22.20
C THR A 358 -12.25 5.69 22.65
N VAL A 359 -11.60 4.62 22.19
CA VAL A 359 -12.08 3.24 22.41
C VAL A 359 -11.22 2.41 23.37
N GLY A 360 -10.15 3.01 23.90
CA GLY A 360 -9.20 2.35 24.79
C GLY A 360 -8.09 1.60 24.05
N LEU A 361 -7.34 0.76 24.78
CA LEU A 361 -6.13 0.12 24.26
C LEU A 361 -6.43 -0.92 23.17
N LEU A 362 -6.07 -0.59 21.93
CA LEU A 362 -6.10 -1.52 20.78
C LEU A 362 -4.76 -2.21 20.50
N ILE A 363 -3.65 -1.47 20.61
CA ILE A 363 -2.29 -1.97 20.36
C ILE A 363 -1.32 -1.43 21.42
N PRO A 364 -0.43 -2.25 22.01
CA PRO A 364 0.51 -1.75 23.02
C PRO A 364 1.46 -0.68 22.47
N THR A 365 1.67 0.39 23.25
CA THR A 365 2.65 1.46 22.91
C THR A 365 4.05 0.91 22.65
N PRO A 366 4.64 0.03 23.50
CA PRO A 366 6.00 -0.46 23.28
C PRO A 366 6.16 -1.23 21.98
N TYR A 367 5.13 -1.98 21.58
CA TYR A 367 5.10 -2.69 20.31
C TYR A 367 5.11 -1.70 19.15
N THR A 368 4.24 -0.69 19.21
CA THR A 368 4.15 0.37 18.19
C THR A 368 5.47 1.12 18.01
N GLU A 369 6.10 1.55 19.10
CA GLU A 369 7.39 2.26 19.04
C GLU A 369 8.51 1.38 18.45
N ASN A 370 8.47 0.06 18.68
CA ASN A 370 9.40 -0.88 18.03
C ASN A 370 9.14 -1.00 16.52
N VAL A 371 7.87 -1.08 16.11
CA VAL A 371 7.48 -1.13 14.70
C VAL A 371 7.87 0.16 13.98
N CYS A 372 7.61 1.33 14.57
CA CYS A 372 8.04 2.63 14.03
C CYS A 372 9.56 2.70 13.84
N ARG A 373 10.35 2.29 14.84
CA ARG A 373 11.82 2.24 14.75
C ARG A 373 12.29 1.38 13.58
N LYS A 374 11.73 0.18 13.44
CA LYS A 374 12.07 -0.75 12.33
C LYS A 374 11.64 -0.19 10.98
N ALA A 375 10.47 0.43 10.89
CA ALA A 375 9.96 1.02 9.66
C ALA A 375 10.80 2.22 9.20
N ILE A 376 11.15 3.14 10.10
CA ILE A 376 12.02 4.28 9.78
C ILE A 376 13.39 3.77 9.31
N LYS A 377 13.98 2.81 10.03
CA LYS A 377 15.22 2.16 9.60
C LYS A 377 15.11 1.58 8.19
N TYR A 378 14.01 0.89 7.89
CA TYR A 378 13.76 0.33 6.56
C TYR A 378 13.62 1.40 5.47
N MET A 379 12.85 2.46 5.72
CA MET A 379 12.62 3.56 4.77
C MET A 379 13.91 4.31 4.44
N LEU A 380 14.79 4.50 5.42
CA LEU A 380 16.10 5.14 5.23
C LEU A 380 17.14 4.21 4.57
N SER A 381 16.90 2.90 4.56
CA SER A 381 17.80 1.90 3.98
C SER A 381 17.49 1.56 2.52
N GLN A 382 16.44 2.15 1.94
CA GLN A 382 16.11 1.96 0.52
C GLN A 382 17.11 2.67 -0.39
N LYS A 383 17.20 2.23 -1.65
CA LYS A 383 17.98 2.90 -2.69
C LYS A 383 17.53 4.36 -2.87
N GLU A 384 16.22 4.58 -2.81
CA GLU A 384 15.59 5.90 -2.79
C GLU A 384 14.84 6.05 -1.46
N PRO A 385 15.45 6.72 -0.45
CA PRO A 385 14.85 6.86 0.86
C PRO A 385 13.56 7.67 0.82
N ASN A 386 12.49 7.16 1.44
CA ASN A 386 11.23 7.90 1.59
C ASN A 386 11.26 8.77 2.86
N TYR A 387 11.85 9.96 2.75
CA TYR A 387 11.98 10.89 3.87
C TYR A 387 10.64 11.37 4.42
N SER A 388 9.67 11.66 3.56
CA SER A 388 8.35 12.17 3.97
C SER A 388 7.65 11.17 4.88
N SER A 389 7.56 9.90 4.47
CA SER A 389 6.94 8.86 5.29
C SER A 389 7.71 8.59 6.58
N ALA A 390 9.05 8.66 6.56
CA ALA A 390 9.88 8.49 7.74
C ALA A 390 9.65 9.60 8.78
N ILE A 391 9.59 10.86 8.33
CA ILE A 391 9.31 12.03 9.17
C ILE A 391 7.89 11.94 9.75
N MET A 392 6.89 11.62 8.92
CA MET A 392 5.51 11.44 9.39
C MET A 392 5.40 10.32 10.45
N THR A 393 6.15 9.23 10.28
CA THR A 393 6.23 8.14 11.26
C THR A 393 6.96 8.57 12.54
N LEU A 394 7.96 9.44 12.44
CA LEU A 394 8.63 9.97 13.62
C LEU A 394 7.72 10.92 14.41
N PHE A 395 6.89 11.71 13.74
CA PHE A 395 5.93 12.60 14.40
C PHE A 395 4.88 11.85 15.24
N THR A 396 4.51 10.64 14.84
CA THR A 396 3.55 9.80 15.56
C THR A 396 4.17 8.96 16.68
N CYS A 397 5.50 8.94 16.80
CA CYS A 397 6.19 8.29 17.93
C CYS A 397 6.03 9.12 19.20
N GLU A 398 5.69 8.46 20.32
CA GLU A 398 5.70 9.10 21.65
C GLU A 398 7.12 9.23 22.19
N GLN A 399 7.99 8.25 21.92
CA GLN A 399 9.37 8.22 22.39
C GLN A 399 10.35 8.63 21.28
N ARG A 400 10.19 9.86 20.77
CA ARG A 400 10.98 10.36 19.62
C ARG A 400 12.48 10.30 19.87
N ASP A 401 12.95 10.78 21.01
CA ASP A 401 14.39 10.82 21.31
C ASP A 401 14.99 9.41 21.39
N ALA A 402 14.29 8.46 22.01
CA ALA A 402 14.72 7.06 22.05
C ALA A 402 14.73 6.41 20.65
N CYS A 403 13.81 6.81 19.77
CA CYS A 403 13.79 6.39 18.37
C CYS A 403 15.00 6.96 17.60
N LEU A 404 15.31 8.24 17.78
CA LEU A 404 16.46 8.89 17.15
C LEU A 404 17.79 8.30 17.62
N GLU A 405 17.96 8.06 18.92
CA GLU A 405 19.17 7.40 19.46
C GLU A 405 19.31 5.96 18.95
N TYR A 406 18.20 5.24 18.82
CA TYR A 406 18.20 3.92 18.17
C TYR A 406 18.66 4.02 16.70
N LEU A 407 18.17 4.98 15.92
CA LEU A 407 18.56 5.15 14.52
C LEU A 407 20.03 5.53 14.39
N ARG A 408 20.52 6.45 15.25
CA ARG A 408 21.94 6.85 15.31
C ARG A 408 22.88 5.69 15.64
N THR A 409 22.43 4.70 16.40
CA THR A 409 23.24 3.52 16.75
C THR A 409 23.14 2.40 15.70
N ASN A 410 21.99 2.25 15.04
CA ASN A 410 21.69 1.10 14.19
C ASN A 410 21.86 1.32 12.68
N LEU A 411 21.97 2.57 12.22
CA LEU A 411 22.27 2.93 10.83
C LEU A 411 23.78 3.13 10.69
N THR A 412 24.51 2.06 10.40
CA THR A 412 25.97 2.05 10.41
C THR A 412 26.61 2.29 9.04
N ASN A 413 25.88 2.01 7.94
CA ASN A 413 26.38 2.24 6.59
C ASN A 413 26.45 3.75 6.29
N GLU A 414 27.47 4.18 5.57
CA GLU A 414 27.69 5.58 5.17
C GLU A 414 26.48 6.16 4.42
N SER A 415 25.92 5.41 3.48
CA SER A 415 24.71 5.82 2.74
C SER A 415 23.50 6.00 3.66
N GLN A 416 23.36 5.12 4.66
CA GLN A 416 22.31 5.21 5.67
C GLN A 416 22.53 6.38 6.64
N ARG A 417 23.78 6.71 6.97
CA ARG A 417 24.15 7.90 7.77
C ARG A 417 23.77 9.18 7.03
N VAL A 418 24.12 9.27 5.74
CA VAL A 418 23.71 10.40 4.90
C VAL A 418 22.17 10.51 4.86
N ALA A 419 21.46 9.39 4.67
CA ALA A 419 20.01 9.39 4.69
C ALA A 419 19.43 9.82 6.05
N LEU A 420 20.00 9.36 7.17
CA LEU A 420 19.59 9.75 8.52
C LEU A 420 19.75 11.26 8.73
N HIS A 421 20.92 11.82 8.45
CA HIS A 421 21.19 13.25 8.63
C HIS A 421 20.33 14.11 7.70
N THR A 422 20.02 13.63 6.49
CA THR A 422 19.07 14.30 5.59
C THR A 422 17.66 14.31 6.18
N MET A 423 17.19 13.19 6.72
CA MET A 423 15.89 13.13 7.41
C MET A 423 15.85 14.05 8.63
N LEU A 424 16.91 14.08 9.43
CA LEU A 424 17.01 14.91 10.63
C LEU A 424 17.03 16.40 10.31
N GLU A 425 17.76 16.82 9.27
CA GLU A 425 17.72 18.21 8.78
C GLU A 425 16.29 18.63 8.44
N PHE A 426 15.57 17.83 7.64
CA PHE A 426 14.17 18.12 7.30
C PHE A 426 13.27 18.12 8.53
N TYR A 427 13.45 17.17 9.45
CA TYR A 427 12.68 17.10 10.69
C TYR A 427 12.90 18.35 11.55
N HIS A 428 14.15 18.72 11.83
CA HIS A 428 14.48 19.90 12.64
C HIS A 428 14.03 21.20 11.99
N PHE A 429 14.13 21.29 10.66
CA PHE A 429 13.57 22.41 9.90
C PHE A 429 12.05 22.50 10.08
N THR A 430 11.33 21.37 9.95
CA THR A 430 9.85 21.31 10.07
C THR A 430 9.36 21.72 11.46
N ILE A 431 10.11 21.44 12.51
CA ILE A 431 9.77 21.83 13.90
C ILE A 431 10.33 23.22 14.30
N GLY A 432 10.91 23.98 13.37
CA GLY A 432 11.44 25.33 13.59
C GLY A 432 12.78 25.41 14.35
N GLN A 433 13.54 24.31 14.40
CA GLN A 433 14.86 24.26 15.05
C GLN A 433 15.99 24.45 14.02
N GLU A 434 16.10 25.66 13.47
CA GLU A 434 17.05 25.97 12.38
C GLU A 434 18.52 25.69 12.75
N GLY A 435 18.95 26.04 13.97
CA GLY A 435 20.32 25.78 14.41
C GLY A 435 20.70 24.29 14.34
N LYS A 436 19.81 23.40 14.81
CA LYS A 436 20.01 21.96 14.72
C LYS A 436 19.92 21.44 13.29
N ALA A 437 19.06 22.03 12.45
CA ALA A 437 19.01 21.67 11.04
C ALA A 437 20.34 21.98 10.33
N VAL A 438 20.97 23.11 10.65
CA VAL A 438 22.31 23.47 10.15
C VAL A 438 23.39 22.50 10.65
N GLU A 439 23.34 22.12 11.93
CA GLU A 439 24.25 21.09 12.48
C GLU A 439 24.12 19.75 11.74
N GLU A 440 22.89 19.27 11.53
CA GLU A 440 22.62 18.01 10.82
C GLU A 440 23.01 18.11 9.33
N ARG A 441 22.82 19.27 8.69
CA ARG A 441 23.32 19.55 7.34
C ARG A 441 24.85 19.45 7.26
N ASN A 442 25.56 20.00 8.25
CA ASN A 442 27.02 19.92 8.31
C ASN A 442 27.48 18.46 8.52
N GLN A 443 26.80 17.69 9.38
CA GLN A 443 27.08 16.26 9.53
C GLN A 443 26.81 15.48 8.24
N ARG A 444 25.71 15.76 7.54
CA ARG A 444 25.42 15.16 6.23
C ARG A 444 26.56 15.41 5.23
N LEU A 445 27.05 16.65 5.16
CA LEU A 445 28.16 17.00 4.26
C LEU A 445 29.41 16.18 4.58
N ARG A 446 29.76 16.07 5.87
CA ARG A 446 30.91 15.27 6.33
C ARG A 446 30.79 13.79 5.95
N TYR A 447 29.62 13.18 6.15
CA TYR A 447 29.38 11.78 5.75
C TYR A 447 29.33 11.60 4.22
N THR A 448 28.90 12.61 3.47
CA THR A 448 28.91 12.57 2.00
C THR A 448 30.35 12.57 1.47
N LEU A 449 31.21 13.44 2.03
CA LEU A 449 32.63 13.47 1.71
C LEU A 449 33.34 12.18 2.14
N PHE A 450 32.97 11.62 3.30
CA PHE A 450 33.45 10.30 3.70
C PHE A 450 33.11 9.21 2.68
N TYR A 451 31.87 9.23 2.17
CA TYR A 451 31.45 8.27 1.15
C TYR A 451 32.25 8.42 -0.15
N GLU A 452 32.61 9.63 -0.55
CA GLU A 452 33.53 9.86 -1.68
C GLU A 452 34.94 9.32 -1.41
N LEU A 453 35.46 9.50 -0.19
CA LEU A 453 36.73 8.90 0.23
C LEU A 453 36.68 7.37 0.20
N CYS A 454 35.58 6.75 0.64
CA CYS A 454 35.36 5.30 0.56
C CYS A 454 35.25 4.77 -0.88
N LYS A 455 35.00 5.63 -1.88
CA LYS A 455 35.12 5.24 -3.31
C LYS A 455 36.57 5.23 -3.77
N LEU A 456 37.38 6.18 -3.29
CA LEU A 456 38.81 6.23 -3.58
C LEU A 456 39.57 5.07 -2.92
N ASP A 457 39.19 4.72 -1.70
CA ASP A 457 39.75 3.58 -0.97
C ASP A 457 38.65 2.73 -0.29
N PRO A 458 38.29 1.58 -0.88
CA PRO A 458 37.31 0.67 -0.30
C PRO A 458 37.68 0.11 1.08
N SER A 459 38.97 0.11 1.46
CA SER A 459 39.42 -0.38 2.77
C SER A 459 38.87 0.46 3.93
N LEU A 460 38.53 1.73 3.68
CA LEU A 460 37.90 2.61 4.65
C LEU A 460 36.51 2.13 5.08
N LYS A 461 35.80 1.37 4.23
CA LYS A 461 34.47 0.81 4.57
C LYS A 461 34.51 -0.21 5.70
N ALA A 462 35.65 -0.87 5.91
CA ALA A 462 35.81 -1.84 6.99
C ALA A 462 35.84 -1.17 8.38
N LYS A 463 36.08 0.15 8.41
CA LYS A 463 36.16 0.95 9.62
C LYS A 463 34.78 1.53 9.93
N LYS A 464 34.06 0.91 10.86
CA LYS A 464 32.66 1.18 11.22
C LYS A 464 32.35 2.61 11.74
N SER A 465 33.34 3.47 11.91
CA SER A 465 33.20 4.84 12.41
C SER A 465 33.91 5.85 11.52
N PHE A 466 33.41 7.08 11.52
CA PHE A 466 34.11 8.22 10.94
C PHE A 466 35.36 8.50 11.80
N ILE A 467 36.54 8.05 11.34
CA ILE A 467 37.79 8.00 12.14
C ILE A 467 38.55 9.33 12.15
N PHE A 468 38.26 10.23 11.22
CA PHE A 468 39.08 11.43 11.03
C PHE A 468 38.74 12.51 12.05
N HIS A 469 39.29 12.38 13.26
CA HIS A 469 39.24 13.42 14.29
C HIS A 469 40.20 14.58 14.00
N SER A 470 41.22 14.34 13.15
CA SER A 470 42.16 15.36 12.69
C SER A 470 42.54 15.18 11.22
N GLN A 471 43.01 16.27 10.60
CA GLN A 471 43.66 16.26 9.28
C GLN A 471 44.80 15.25 9.22
N SER A 472 45.56 15.09 10.30
CA SER A 472 46.70 14.18 10.36
C SER A 472 46.27 12.71 10.25
N ASP A 473 45.09 12.36 10.75
CA ASP A 473 44.56 11.00 10.68
C ASP A 473 44.13 10.66 9.25
N LEU A 474 43.48 11.63 8.57
CA LEU A 474 43.15 11.49 7.15
C LEU A 474 44.40 11.25 6.30
N MET A 475 45.40 12.13 6.45
CA MET A 475 46.61 12.06 5.64
C MET A 475 47.44 10.80 5.93
N LYS A 476 47.35 10.23 7.14
CA LYS A 476 47.99 8.94 7.48
C LYS A 476 47.31 7.75 6.82
N GLU A 477 46.00 7.72 6.84
CA GLU A 477 45.20 6.64 6.25
C GLU A 477 45.24 6.66 4.72
N LEU A 478 45.33 7.85 4.12
CA LEU A 478 45.34 8.06 2.67
C LEU A 478 46.74 8.27 2.07
N LYS A 479 47.82 7.90 2.79
CA LYS A 479 49.21 8.16 2.36
C LYS A 479 49.55 7.71 0.93
N GLN A 480 48.86 6.70 0.41
CA GLN A 480 49.09 6.12 -0.91
C GLN A 480 47.98 6.41 -1.92
N LYS A 481 47.08 7.37 -1.63
CA LYS A 481 45.95 7.70 -2.49
C LYS A 481 46.00 9.17 -2.88
N VAL A 482 45.82 9.42 -4.17
CA VAL A 482 45.75 10.76 -4.75
C VAL A 482 44.32 11.26 -4.59
N ILE A 483 44.16 12.40 -3.93
CA ILE A 483 42.87 13.06 -3.71
C ILE A 483 42.79 14.27 -4.63
N SER A 484 41.71 14.43 -5.39
CA SER A 484 41.57 15.58 -6.29
C SER A 484 41.52 16.91 -5.54
N VAL A 485 42.03 17.97 -6.16
CA VAL A 485 42.05 19.34 -5.61
C VAL A 485 40.65 19.79 -5.18
N GLU A 486 39.63 19.52 -6.00
CA GLU A 486 38.23 19.85 -5.68
C GLU A 486 37.73 19.14 -4.41
N LEU A 487 38.09 17.87 -4.21
CA LEU A 487 37.71 17.13 -3.01
C LEU A 487 38.46 17.62 -1.78
N LEU A 488 39.75 17.98 -1.91
CA LEU A 488 40.52 18.59 -0.81
C LEU A 488 39.92 19.91 -0.35
N ARG A 489 39.46 20.75 -1.28
CA ARG A 489 38.78 22.01 -0.96
C ARG A 489 37.49 21.75 -0.19
N LYS A 490 36.63 20.85 -0.69
CA LYS A 490 35.39 20.46 -0.01
C LYS A 490 35.64 19.88 1.39
N LEU A 491 36.72 19.10 1.56
CA LEU A 491 37.13 18.57 2.87
C LEU A 491 37.60 19.68 3.81
N SER A 492 38.43 20.62 3.33
CA SER A 492 38.85 21.77 4.12
C SER A 492 37.66 22.58 4.60
N ASP A 493 36.72 22.91 3.71
CA ASP A 493 35.52 23.68 4.04
C ASP A 493 34.62 22.97 5.07
N ALA A 494 34.43 21.65 4.93
CA ALA A 494 33.51 20.88 5.78
C ALA A 494 34.07 20.52 7.18
N PHE A 495 35.39 20.39 7.29
CA PHE A 495 36.08 19.97 8.51
C PHE A 495 36.87 21.10 9.19
N GLY A 496 37.04 22.24 8.53
CA GLY A 496 37.88 23.34 9.01
C GLY A 496 39.36 22.98 9.02
N TRP A 497 39.78 22.07 8.14
CA TRP A 497 41.19 21.66 8.03
C TRP A 497 41.99 22.65 7.19
N ASP A 498 43.30 22.69 7.40
CA ASP A 498 44.19 23.60 6.68
C ASP A 498 44.38 23.12 5.23
N TYR A 499 43.71 23.81 4.31
CA TYR A 499 43.74 23.52 2.87
C TYR A 499 45.16 23.50 2.30
N GLN A 500 45.99 24.47 2.70
CA GLN A 500 47.36 24.62 2.21
C GLN A 500 48.23 23.44 2.66
N GLN A 501 48.08 23.01 3.91
CA GLN A 501 48.76 21.80 4.39
C GLN A 501 48.29 20.53 3.68
N MET A 502 47.00 20.42 3.32
CA MET A 502 46.47 19.28 2.58
C MET A 502 47.04 19.20 1.15
N LEU A 503 47.07 20.34 0.44
CA LEU A 503 47.66 20.44 -0.90
C LEU A 503 49.14 20.07 -0.90
N VAL A 504 49.93 20.68 -0.02
CA VAL A 504 51.38 20.38 0.10
C VAL A 504 51.60 18.91 0.44
N SER A 505 50.78 18.32 1.33
CA SER A 505 50.92 16.91 1.65
C SER A 505 50.60 15.99 0.46
N GLN A 506 49.66 16.36 -0.41
CA GLN A 506 49.36 15.62 -1.64
C GLN A 506 50.48 15.75 -2.67
N VAL A 507 51.15 16.90 -2.77
CA VAL A 507 52.37 17.06 -3.57
C VAL A 507 53.45 16.08 -3.09
N ILE A 508 53.72 16.02 -1.79
CA ILE A 508 54.69 15.07 -1.22
C ILE A 508 54.27 13.61 -1.46
N THR A 509 52.99 13.29 -1.32
CA THR A 509 52.48 11.95 -1.60
C THR A 509 52.63 11.56 -3.07
N LEU A 510 52.32 12.46 -4.01
CA LEU A 510 52.46 12.22 -5.45
C LEU A 510 53.92 12.00 -5.83
N LEU A 511 54.83 12.79 -5.28
CA LEU A 511 56.26 12.59 -5.44
C LEU A 511 56.66 11.22 -4.87
N GLY A 512 56.24 10.90 -3.65
CA GLY A 512 56.54 9.62 -2.98
C GLY A 512 55.98 8.36 -3.65
N GLN A 513 54.97 8.49 -4.51
CA GLN A 513 54.43 7.38 -5.29
C GLN A 513 55.14 7.15 -6.62
N GLN A 514 56.03 8.07 -7.04
CA GLN A 514 56.80 7.85 -8.26
C GLN A 514 57.79 6.71 -8.03
N GLU A 515 57.73 5.70 -8.88
CA GLU A 515 58.69 4.60 -8.90
C GLU A 515 59.64 4.76 -10.09
N LEU A 516 60.95 4.59 -9.90
CA LEU A 516 61.91 4.60 -11.00
C LEU A 516 61.69 3.36 -11.88
N THR A 517 61.06 3.54 -13.05
CA THR A 517 60.93 2.47 -14.05
C THR A 517 61.84 2.74 -15.25
N PHE A 518 62.62 1.73 -15.65
CA PHE A 518 63.55 1.83 -16.76
C PHE A 518 63.63 0.52 -17.56
N THR A 519 63.93 0.63 -18.84
CA THR A 519 64.27 -0.51 -19.70
C THR A 519 65.70 -0.37 -20.22
N VAL A 520 66.44 -1.47 -20.23
CA VAL A 520 67.79 -1.51 -20.81
C VAL A 520 67.68 -2.09 -22.22
N ARG A 521 68.10 -1.32 -23.23
CA ARG A 521 68.23 -1.78 -24.60
C ARG A 521 69.70 -1.98 -24.92
N THR A 522 70.07 -3.20 -25.28
CA THR A 522 71.41 -3.51 -25.77
C THR A 522 71.45 -3.29 -27.28
N GLU A 523 72.27 -2.35 -27.72
CA GLU A 523 72.53 -2.12 -29.14
C GLU A 523 73.30 -3.28 -29.78
N PRO A 524 73.22 -3.48 -31.10
CA PRO A 524 73.89 -4.57 -31.81
C PRO A 524 75.42 -4.60 -31.67
N TYR A 525 76.04 -3.53 -31.17
CA TYR A 525 77.48 -3.44 -30.87
C TYR A 525 77.81 -3.66 -29.38
N GLY A 526 76.84 -4.08 -28.56
CA GLY A 526 77.03 -4.39 -27.13
C GLY A 526 76.92 -3.18 -26.19
N GLN A 527 76.48 -2.02 -26.68
CA GLN A 527 76.30 -0.82 -25.86
C GLN A 527 74.92 -0.84 -25.20
N GLU A 528 74.86 -0.80 -23.87
CA GLU A 528 73.61 -0.77 -23.11
C GLU A 528 73.11 0.67 -22.97
N THR A 529 71.88 0.93 -23.41
CA THR A 529 71.19 2.21 -23.25
C THR A 529 70.05 2.03 -22.23
N VAL A 530 70.05 2.84 -21.18
CA VAL A 530 68.99 2.84 -20.17
C VAL A 530 67.95 3.90 -20.55
N ILE A 531 66.72 3.47 -20.82
CA ILE A 531 65.58 4.35 -21.10
C ILE A 531 64.73 4.42 -19.84
N VAL A 532 64.75 5.57 -19.17
CA VAL A 532 63.88 5.86 -18.03
C VAL A 532 62.49 6.25 -18.56
N HIS A 533 61.43 5.65 -18.00
CA HIS A 533 60.07 5.85 -18.49
C HIS A 533 59.33 7.02 -17.83
N GLN A 534 59.64 7.37 -16.57
CA GLN A 534 59.17 8.61 -15.97
C GLN A 534 60.14 9.75 -16.24
N ARG A 535 59.66 10.83 -16.87
CA ARG A 535 60.40 12.08 -17.05
C ARG A 535 60.00 13.12 -16.01
N ALA A 536 60.87 14.06 -15.69
CA ALA A 536 60.54 15.20 -14.81
C ALA A 536 59.27 15.94 -15.24
N GLU A 537 59.09 16.21 -16.55
CA GLU A 537 57.91 16.86 -17.13
C GLU A 537 56.60 16.10 -16.81
N THR A 538 56.63 14.77 -16.87
CA THR A 538 55.45 13.94 -16.57
C THR A 538 55.12 13.93 -15.08
N ILE A 539 56.12 14.00 -14.21
CA ILE A 539 55.92 14.13 -12.76
C ILE A 539 55.36 15.52 -12.46
N MET A 540 55.96 16.58 -13.02
CA MET A 540 55.51 17.97 -12.88
C MET A 540 54.04 18.13 -13.28
N ALA A 541 53.63 17.57 -14.42
CA ALA A 541 52.24 17.63 -14.89
C ALA A 541 51.22 17.02 -13.90
N GLN A 542 51.62 16.01 -13.11
CA GLN A 542 50.75 15.40 -12.10
C GLN A 542 50.58 16.27 -10.85
N VAL A 543 51.63 17.01 -10.45
CA VAL A 543 51.60 17.90 -9.28
C VAL A 543 51.12 19.32 -9.61
N GLN A 544 51.21 19.76 -10.86
CA GLN A 544 50.81 21.10 -11.30
C GLN A 544 49.42 21.55 -10.84
N PRO A 545 48.35 20.70 -10.88
CA PRO A 545 47.03 21.12 -10.41
C PRO A 545 47.00 21.51 -8.93
N TYR A 546 47.86 20.91 -8.11
CA TYR A 546 47.98 21.23 -6.69
C TYR A 546 48.82 22.49 -6.47
N LEU A 547 49.93 22.62 -7.20
CA LEU A 547 50.83 23.78 -7.13
C LEU A 547 50.11 25.07 -7.48
N ALA A 548 49.21 25.03 -8.48
CA ALA A 548 48.43 26.19 -8.91
C ALA A 548 47.49 26.76 -7.82
N GLU A 549 47.22 26.01 -6.75
CA GLU A 549 46.35 26.44 -5.64
C GLU A 549 47.10 26.66 -4.32
N ILE A 550 48.42 26.49 -4.30
CA ILE A 550 49.24 26.71 -3.12
C ILE A 550 49.70 28.17 -3.09
N ASP A 551 49.23 28.91 -2.09
CA ASP A 551 49.68 30.27 -1.80
C ASP A 551 50.79 30.30 -0.74
N ASN A 552 50.85 29.27 0.12
CA ASN A 552 51.87 29.17 1.17
C ASN A 552 53.15 28.52 0.65
N HIS A 553 53.91 29.29 -0.14
CA HIS A 553 55.16 28.82 -0.76
C HIS A 553 56.24 28.44 0.27
N LEU A 554 56.29 29.10 1.43
CA LEU A 554 57.22 28.76 2.53
C LEU A 554 56.98 27.35 3.07
N LEU A 555 55.71 26.98 3.28
CA LEU A 555 55.33 25.63 3.74
C LEU A 555 55.71 24.58 2.70
N LEU A 556 55.44 24.86 1.42
CA LEU A 556 55.79 23.98 0.30
C LEU A 556 57.30 23.73 0.25
N CYS A 557 58.10 24.80 0.23
CA CYS A 557 59.56 24.71 0.17
C CYS A 557 60.12 23.94 1.36
N ALA A 558 59.70 24.26 2.59
CA ALA A 558 60.18 23.57 3.79
C ALA A 558 59.87 22.06 3.79
N LYS A 559 58.70 21.67 3.27
CA LYS A 559 58.31 20.25 3.17
C LYS A 559 59.05 19.52 2.05
N LEU A 560 59.27 20.17 0.91
CA LEU A 560 60.03 19.60 -0.21
C LEU A 560 61.50 19.38 0.16
N THR A 561 62.15 20.37 0.79
CA THR A 561 63.54 20.22 1.26
C THR A 561 63.68 19.06 2.21
N LYS A 562 62.76 18.92 3.18
CA LYS A 562 62.73 17.78 4.10
C LYS A 562 62.46 16.45 3.40
N TYR A 563 61.63 16.45 2.36
CA TYR A 563 61.36 15.25 1.57
C TYR A 563 62.57 14.82 0.75
N MET A 564 63.36 15.74 0.19
CA MET A 564 64.59 15.44 -0.55
C MET A 564 65.64 14.70 0.29
N GLU A 565 65.68 14.93 1.61
CA GLU A 565 66.55 14.20 2.55
C GLU A 565 66.16 12.71 2.67
N LEU A 566 64.90 12.38 2.37
CA LEU A 566 64.32 11.05 2.51
C LEU A 566 64.07 10.34 1.15
N ALA A 567 64.20 11.06 0.04
CA ALA A 567 63.94 10.54 -1.30
C ALA A 567 65.04 9.58 -1.77
N ASN A 568 64.73 8.74 -2.76
CA ASN A 568 65.69 7.81 -3.33
C ASN A 568 66.72 8.56 -4.18
N GLY A 569 67.96 8.67 -3.70
CA GLY A 569 69.05 9.37 -4.37
C GLY A 569 69.38 8.90 -5.79
N TYR A 570 68.90 7.72 -6.21
CA TYR A 570 69.08 7.21 -7.57
C TYR A 570 68.00 7.67 -8.55
N PHE A 571 66.93 8.33 -8.09
CA PHE A 571 65.84 8.78 -8.95
C PHE A 571 66.04 10.23 -9.42
N TYR A 572 66.97 10.43 -10.34
CA TYR A 572 67.37 11.74 -10.86
C TYR A 572 66.19 12.63 -11.31
N GLU A 573 65.24 12.06 -12.06
CA GLU A 573 64.08 12.80 -12.62
C GLU A 573 63.17 13.38 -11.53
N GLN A 574 63.04 12.68 -10.39
CA GLN A 574 62.27 13.16 -9.25
C GLN A 574 62.97 14.35 -8.58
N TYR A 575 64.31 14.32 -8.46
CA TYR A 575 65.10 15.44 -7.95
C TYR A 575 65.02 16.66 -8.88
N CYS A 576 65.10 16.47 -10.20
CA CYS A 576 64.92 17.55 -11.17
C CYS A 576 63.55 18.22 -11.02
N CYS A 577 62.47 17.44 -10.93
CA CYS A 577 61.14 17.99 -10.70
C CYS A 577 61.06 18.78 -9.39
N ILE A 578 61.62 18.28 -8.29
CA ILE A 578 61.59 18.99 -7.00
C ILE A 578 62.39 20.31 -7.07
N LEU A 579 63.56 20.30 -7.71
CA LEU A 579 64.38 21.50 -7.89
C LEU A 579 63.68 22.54 -8.78
N GLU A 580 62.98 22.12 -9.82
CA GLU A 580 62.15 23.01 -10.63
C GLU A 580 61.02 23.63 -9.82
N ILE A 581 60.32 22.86 -8.98
CA ILE A 581 59.30 23.41 -8.07
C ILE A 581 59.93 24.41 -7.10
N LEU A 582 61.06 24.06 -6.46
CA LEU A 582 61.74 24.98 -5.55
C LEU A 582 62.16 26.27 -6.27
N GLY A 583 62.76 26.17 -7.45
CA GLY A 583 63.17 27.34 -8.24
C GLY A 583 62.02 28.25 -8.67
N GLN A 584 60.81 27.72 -8.82
CA GLN A 584 59.61 28.51 -9.14
C GLN A 584 59.03 29.27 -7.94
N TYR A 585 59.27 28.80 -6.71
CA TYR A 585 58.56 29.27 -5.51
C TYR A 585 59.49 29.71 -4.35
N SER A 586 60.82 29.72 -4.54
CA SER A 586 61.81 30.03 -3.49
C SER A 586 62.22 31.51 -3.37
N GLU A 587 61.55 32.44 -4.06
CA GLU A 587 61.83 33.89 -3.95
C GLU A 587 61.14 34.57 -2.76
#